data_AF-A0A4Y4K0Q7-F1
#
_entry.id   AF-A0A4Y4K0Q7-F1
#
_cell.length_a   1.000
_cell.length_b   1.000
_cell.length_c   1.000
_cell.angle_alpha   90.00
_cell.angle_beta   90.00
_cell.angle_gamma   90.00
#
_symmetry.space_group_name_H-M   'P 1'
#
loop_
_entity.id
_entity.type
_entity.pdbx_description
1 polymer ?
#
loop_
_entity_poly.entity_id
_entity_poly.type
_entity_poly.pdbx_seq_one_letter_code
_entity_poly.pdbx_strand_id
1 'polypeptide(L)' 'MQNNTSVRVLCQKQGDTVNAEGYTNNWWSKLRDQNGFISNIYIDHPAAQLPGVPLC' A
#
# COMPACT_ATOMS: atom_id res chain seq x y z
N MET A 1 1.90 -21.21 -6.91
CA MET A 1 2.86 -20.13 -7.21
C MET A 1 2.06 -18.84 -7.20
N GLN A 2 2.30 -17.92 -6.27
CA GLN A 2 1.60 -16.64 -6.24
C GLN A 2 2.39 -15.68 -7.12
N ASN A 3 1.80 -15.23 -8.24
CA ASN A 3 2.46 -14.30 -9.15
C ASN A 3 2.38 -12.90 -8.55
N ASN A 4 3.47 -12.44 -7.92
CA ASN A 4 3.52 -11.10 -7.36
C ASN A 4 3.94 -10.08 -8.43
N THR A 5 3.29 -8.92 -8.46
CA THR A 5 3.67 -7.81 -9.31
C THR A 5 4.52 -6.84 -8.49
N SER A 6 5.75 -6.56 -8.95
CA SER A 6 6.59 -5.55 -8.30
C SER A 6 6.08 -4.14 -8.58
N VAL A 7 5.90 -3.35 -7.53
CA VAL A 7 5.51 -1.94 -7.59
C VAL A 7 6.57 -1.05 -6.95
N ARG A 8 6.64 0.22 -7.38
CA ARG A 8 7.51 1.23 -6.76
C ARG A 8 6.65 2.32 -6.11
N VAL A 9 6.87 2.52 -4.82
CA VAL A 9 6.13 3.48 -3.99
C VAL A 9 6.94 4.77 -3.85
N LEU A 10 6.26 5.92 -3.98
CA LEU A 10 6.86 7.25 -3.82
C LEU A 10 6.71 7.81 -2.41
N CYS A 11 5.47 7.78 -1.91
CA CYS A 11 5.09 8.26 -0.59
C CYS A 11 3.80 7.52 -0.18
N GLN A 12 3.39 7.68 1.07
CA GLN A 12 2.16 7.10 1.59
C GLN A 12 1.37 8.11 2.42
N LYS A 13 0.06 7.90 2.53
CA LYS A 13 -0.82 8.73 3.35
C LYS A 13 -1.98 7.91 3.91
N GLN A 14 -2.63 8.45 4.92
CA GLN A 14 -3.91 7.92 5.36
C GLN A 14 -5.03 8.34 4.39
N GLY A 15 -6.00 7.46 4.19
CA GLY A 15 -7.18 7.67 3.36
C GLY A 15 -8.33 6.81 3.85
N ASP A 16 -9.18 6.36 2.93
CA ASP A 16 -10.32 5.50 3.27
C ASP A 16 -9.86 4.17 3.88
N THR A 17 -10.60 3.70 4.88
CA THR A 17 -10.34 2.40 5.50
C THR A 17 -10.80 1.28 4.57
N VAL A 18 -9.90 0.34 4.29
CA VAL A 18 -10.19 -0.87 3.51
C VAL A 18 -10.24 -2.07 4.45
N ASN A 19 -11.24 -2.93 4.26
CA ASN A 19 -11.37 -4.22 4.93
C ASN A 19 -11.33 -5.33 3.87
N ALA A 20 -10.34 -6.21 3.93
CA ALA A 20 -10.22 -7.34 3.01
C ALA A 20 -9.48 -8.50 3.68
N GLU A 21 -9.89 -9.74 3.38
CA GLU A 21 -9.18 -10.96 3.82
C GLU A 21 -8.91 -11.05 5.33
N GLY A 22 -9.77 -10.43 6.16
CA GLY A 22 -9.61 -10.39 7.61
C GLY A 22 -8.68 -9.29 8.13
N TYR A 23 -8.14 -8.44 7.25
CA TYR A 23 -7.31 -7.29 7.59
C TYR A 23 -8.07 -5.97 7.40
N THR A 24 -7.71 -4.99 8.21
CA THR A 24 -8.18 -3.61 8.12
C THR A 24 -6.99 -2.68 8.03
N ASN A 25 -6.96 -1.80 7.03
CA ASN A 25 -5.88 -0.82 6.87
C ASN A 25 -6.40 0.46 6.20
N ASN A 26 -5.94 1.63 6.66
CA ASN A 26 -6.27 2.94 6.10
C ASN A 26 -5.06 3.65 5.46
N TRP A 27 -3.91 2.97 5.34
CA TRP A 27 -2.73 3.49 4.68
C TRP A 27 -2.72 3.17 3.18
N TRP A 28 -2.37 4.18 2.40
CA TRP A 28 -2.33 4.13 0.94
C TRP A 28 -0.96 4.57 0.42
N SER A 29 -0.42 3.80 -0.53
CA SER A 29 0.86 4.08 -1.18
C SER A 29 0.67 4.69 -2.56
N LYS A 30 1.28 5.85 -2.83
CA LYS A 30 1.35 6.45 -4.18
C LYS A 30 2.31 5.63 -5.03
N LEU A 31 1.78 5.06 -6.11
CA LEU A 31 2.60 4.33 -7.07
C LEU A 31 3.32 5.32 -8.00
N ARG A 32 4.57 5.00 -8.34
CA ARG A 32 5.37 5.81 -9.26
C ARG A 32 4.93 5.64 -10.70
N ASP A 33 4.76 4.39 -11.12
CA ASP A 33 4.59 4.04 -12.52
C ASP A 33 3.10 3.98 -12.90
N GLN A 34 2.22 3.74 -11.91
CA GLN A 34 0.78 3.84 -12.05
C GLN A 34 0.35 5.17 -11.43
N ASN A 35 -0.34 6.04 -12.15
CA ASN A 35 -0.74 7.36 -11.64
C ASN A 35 -1.90 7.28 -10.62
N GLY A 36 -1.73 6.51 -9.55
CA GLY A 36 -2.76 6.18 -8.57
C GLY A 36 -2.18 5.75 -7.24
N PHE A 37 -3.08 5.44 -6.31
CA PHE A 37 -2.74 4.89 -5.00
C PHE A 37 -3.19 3.44 -4.93
N ILE A 38 -2.48 2.63 -4.15
CA ILE A 38 -2.90 1.30 -3.75
C ILE A 38 -3.03 1.26 -2.24
N SER A 39 -4.07 0.58 -1.72
CA SER A 39 -4.15 0.32 -0.29
C SER A 39 -3.02 -0.62 0.12
N ASN A 40 -2.35 -0.32 1.24
CA ASN A 40 -1.25 -1.12 1.75
C ASN A 40 -1.68 -2.55 2.14
N ILE A 41 -2.98 -2.83 2.24
CA ILE A 41 -3.51 -4.18 2.43
C ILE A 41 -3.12 -5.14 1.30
N TYR A 42 -2.85 -4.62 0.09
CA TYR A 42 -2.47 -5.40 -1.10
C TYR A 42 -0.96 -5.41 -1.36
N ILE A 43 -0.17 -4.84 -0.46
CA ILE A 43 1.30 -4.89 -0.54
C ILE A 43 1.77 -6.02 0.36
N ASP A 44 2.58 -6.92 -0.18
CA ASP A 44 3.16 -8.05 0.53
C ASP A 44 4.22 -7.58 1.55
N HIS A 45 3.74 -7.05 2.68
CA HIS A 45 4.53 -6.55 3.79
C HIS A 45 3.69 -6.56 5.08
N PRO A 46 4.25 -6.95 6.24
CA PRO A 46 3.46 -7.11 7.47
C PRO A 46 3.01 -5.80 8.12
N ALA A 47 3.68 -4.68 7.83
CA ALA A 47 3.34 -3.38 8.41
C ALA A 47 2.22 -2.67 7.65
N ALA A 48 1.24 -2.13 8.39
CA ALA A 48 0.15 -1.35 7.82
C ALA A 48 0.64 -0.08 7.12
N GLN A 49 1.59 0.62 7.74
CA GLN A 49 2.37 1.73 7.17
C GLN A 49 3.76 1.19 6.77
N LEU A 50 4.20 1.45 5.55
CA LEU A 50 5.47 0.91 5.07
C LEU A 50 6.66 1.66 5.69
N PRO A 51 7.60 0.97 6.36
CA PRO A 51 8.77 1.63 6.94
C PRO A 51 9.66 2.23 5.85
N GLY A 52 10.20 3.43 6.10
CA GLY A 52 11.10 4.11 5.17
C GLY A 52 10.42 4.78 3.97
N VAL A 53 9.10 4.62 3.79
CA VAL A 53 8.34 5.36 2.78
C VAL A 53 7.88 6.70 3.39
N PRO A 54 8.23 7.86 2.78
CA PRO A 54 7.86 9.17 3.31
C PRO A 54 6.35 9.41 3.26
N LEU A 55 5.87 10.37 4.05
CA LEU A 55 4.49 10.83 3.96
C LEU A 55 4.27 11.69 2.71
N CYS A 56 3.11 11.52 2.08
CA CYS A 56 2.49 12.57 1.28
C CYS A 56 1.69 13.48 2.23
#